data_AF-A0A7V9ZXL2-F1
#
_entry.id   AF-A0A7V9ZXL2-F1
#
_cell.length_a   1.000
_cell.length_b   1.000
_cell.length_c   1.000
_cell.angle_alpha   90.00
_cell.angle_beta   90.00
_cell.angle_gamma   90.00
#
_symmetry.space_group_name_H-M   'P 1'
#
loop_
_entity.id
_entity.type
_entity.pdbx_description
1 polymer ?
#
loop_
_entity_poly.entity_id
_entity_poly.type
_entity_poly.pdbx_seq_one_letter_code
_entity_poly.pdbx_strand_id
1 'polypeptide(L)'
;MIRPLCIAIFAAGALLLATPDRALVAAEPIEPQVVDGIAATVNGDVITFSQVRGLTAPRERLLRQQLRGAELEKQIKTVREGALKDLIDRQLIIQSFRKEKLGLPDYFVEQRTNDVIRENFGG
;
A
#
# COMPACT_ATOMS: atom_id res chain seq x y z
N MET A 1 -56.54 -54.66 40.09
CA MET A 1 -56.12 -54.56 41.51
C MET A 1 -54.65 -54.16 41.55
N ILE A 2 -54.28 -53.24 42.44
CA ILE A 2 -52.92 -52.84 42.88
C ILE A 2 -52.16 -51.86 41.94
N ARG A 3 -52.07 -50.59 42.37
CA ARG A 3 -50.96 -49.62 42.12
C ARG A 3 -49.82 -49.94 43.13
N PRO A 4 -48.53 -49.48 43.05
CA PRO A 4 -47.98 -48.26 42.41
C PRO A 4 -46.48 -48.33 41.92
N LEU A 5 -45.94 -47.16 41.49
CA LEU A 5 -44.59 -46.61 41.82
C LEU A 5 -43.37 -46.80 40.86
N CYS A 6 -42.61 -45.69 40.77
CA CYS A 6 -41.28 -45.39 40.16
C CYS A 6 -41.34 -44.86 38.70
N ILE A 7 -41.35 -43.54 38.40
CA ILE A 7 -40.34 -42.47 38.62
C ILE A 7 -38.97 -42.92 38.04
N ALA A 8 -38.31 -42.31 37.06
CA ALA A 8 -38.16 -40.91 36.63
C ALA A 8 -37.90 -40.86 35.10
N ILE A 9 -38.56 -39.97 34.34
CA ILE A 9 -38.04 -38.68 33.84
C ILE A 9 -36.64 -38.77 33.19
N PHE A 10 -36.61 -38.84 31.86
CA PHE A 10 -35.61 -38.12 31.06
C PHE A 10 -36.35 -37.32 29.99
N ALA A 11 -36.44 -36.02 30.26
CA ALA A 11 -37.00 -34.98 29.41
C ALA A 11 -36.38 -35.06 28.00
N ALA A 12 -37.22 -35.22 26.97
CA ALA A 12 -37.68 -34.14 26.11
C ALA A 12 -36.54 -33.37 25.43
N GLY A 13 -36.30 -33.68 24.16
CA GLY A 13 -35.36 -32.95 23.32
C GLY A 13 -35.30 -33.48 21.89
N ALA A 14 -36.43 -33.92 21.33
CA ALA A 14 -36.53 -34.33 19.94
C ALA A 14 -37.72 -33.61 19.31
N LEU A 15 -37.50 -32.39 18.81
CA LEU A 15 -38.39 -31.81 17.82
C LEU A 15 -37.73 -30.64 17.05
N LEU A 16 -37.97 -30.64 15.74
CA LEU A 16 -37.80 -29.58 14.73
C LEU A 16 -36.48 -29.53 13.96
N LEU A 17 -36.50 -30.34 12.90
CA LEU A 17 -35.94 -30.06 11.58
C LEU A 17 -36.43 -28.71 11.01
N ALA A 18 -35.57 -28.13 10.14
CA ALA A 18 -35.82 -27.15 9.08
C ALA A 18 -35.79 -25.64 9.43
N THR A 19 -34.60 -25.06 9.30
CA THR A 19 -34.40 -23.64 8.91
C THR A 19 -33.56 -23.61 7.62
N PRO A 20 -34.09 -23.16 6.47
CA PRO A 20 -33.34 -23.07 5.23
C PRO A 20 -32.54 -21.76 5.13
N ASP A 21 -31.34 -21.89 4.54
CA ASP A 21 -30.63 -20.89 3.74
C ASP A 21 -30.23 -19.56 4.38
N ARG A 22 -29.23 -19.61 5.26
CA ARG A 22 -28.19 -18.57 5.25
C ARG A 22 -27.11 -19.02 4.28
N ALA A 23 -27.14 -18.47 3.07
CA ALA A 23 -26.03 -18.54 2.13
C ALA A 23 -24.76 -18.08 2.86
N LEU A 24 -23.93 -19.06 3.25
CA LEU A 24 -22.59 -18.82 3.74
C LEU A 24 -21.78 -18.39 2.52
N VAL A 25 -21.69 -17.07 2.32
CA VAL A 25 -20.69 -16.50 1.43
C VAL A 25 -19.34 -16.98 1.98
N ALA A 26 -18.75 -17.96 1.30
CA ALA A 26 -17.37 -18.34 1.52
C ALA A 26 -16.53 -17.12 1.15
N ALA A 27 -16.18 -16.32 2.16
CA ALA A 27 -15.14 -15.32 2.02
C ALA A 27 -13.85 -16.10 1.76
N GLU A 28 -13.36 -16.04 0.52
CA GLU A 28 -12.04 -16.59 0.22
C GLU A 28 -11.02 -15.93 1.16
N PRO A 29 -10.13 -16.72 1.79
CA PRO A 29 -9.09 -16.15 2.63
C PRO A 29 -8.22 -15.26 1.75
N ILE A 30 -8.31 -13.95 1.96
CA ILE A 30 -7.43 -12.97 1.35
C ILE A 30 -6.06 -13.23 1.95
N GLU A 31 -5.23 -14.02 1.28
CA GLU A 31 -3.85 -14.21 1.70
C GLU A 31 -3.15 -12.85 1.68
N PRO A 32 -2.38 -12.49 2.72
CA PRO A 32 -1.71 -11.21 2.79
C PRO A 32 -0.67 -11.11 1.66
N GLN A 33 -0.98 -10.33 0.63
CA GLN A 33 -0.06 -10.04 -0.47
C GLN A 33 0.88 -8.91 -0.07
N VAL A 34 2.19 -9.15 -0.23
CA VAL A 34 3.20 -8.09 -0.10
C VAL A 34 3.08 -7.19 -1.33
N VAL A 35 2.45 -6.02 -1.15
CA VAL A 35 2.19 -5.04 -2.22
C VAL A 35 3.46 -4.30 -2.64
N ASP A 36 4.36 -4.02 -1.69
CA ASP A 36 5.63 -3.33 -1.96
C ASP A 36 6.71 -3.70 -0.93
N GLY A 37 7.97 -3.67 -1.35
CA GLY A 37 9.12 -3.89 -0.48
C GLY A 37 9.78 -2.57 -0.05
N ILE A 38 10.55 -2.64 1.03
CA ILE A 38 11.32 -1.51 1.56
C ILE A 38 12.66 -1.43 0.85
N ALA A 39 12.96 -0.28 0.23
CA ALA A 39 14.23 -0.01 -0.41
C ALA A 39 15.25 0.63 0.55
N ALA A 40 14.78 1.54 1.42
CA ALA A 40 15.60 2.18 2.45
C ALA A 40 14.73 2.78 3.56
N THR A 41 15.34 3.04 4.73
CA THR A 41 14.71 3.77 5.83
C THR A 41 15.59 4.95 6.22
N VAL A 42 15.00 6.16 6.29
CA VAL A 42 15.70 7.43 6.57
C VAL A 42 15.08 8.06 7.82
N ASN A 43 15.77 8.00 8.96
CA ASN A 43 15.29 8.54 10.26
C ASN A 43 13.85 8.11 10.62
N GLY A 44 13.44 6.90 10.23
CA GLY A 44 12.10 6.35 10.46
C GLY A 44 11.13 6.48 9.30
N ASP A 45 11.43 7.29 8.28
CA ASP A 45 10.63 7.37 7.06
C ASP A 45 11.06 6.28 6.06
N VAL A 46 10.09 5.55 5.51
CA VAL A 46 10.33 4.38 4.65
C VAL A 46 10.23 4.77 3.17
N ILE A 47 11.27 4.44 2.40
CA ILE A 47 11.31 4.56 0.95
C ILE A 47 11.03 3.18 0.35
N THR A 48 10.06 3.08 -0.56
CA THR A 48 9.62 1.80 -1.13
C THR A 48 10.20 1.54 -2.53
N PHE A 49 10.22 0.28 -2.97
CA PHE A 49 10.68 -0.06 -4.32
C PHE A 49 9.79 0.52 -5.41
N SER A 50 8.47 0.65 -5.19
CA SER A 50 7.59 1.29 -6.17
C SER A 50 7.92 2.76 -6.38
N GLN A 51 8.35 3.48 -5.34
CA GLN A 51 8.78 4.87 -5.45
C GLN A 51 10.04 4.99 -6.34
N VAL A 52 11.06 4.17 -6.07
CA VAL A 52 12.29 4.13 -6.88
C VAL A 52 11.95 3.78 -8.33
N ARG A 53 11.16 2.72 -8.55
CA ARG A 53 10.73 2.29 -9.88
C ARG A 53 9.90 3.36 -10.60
N GLY A 54 9.04 4.08 -9.90
CA GLY A 54 8.25 5.18 -10.47
C GLY A 54 9.13 6.28 -11.04
N LEU A 55 10.20 6.65 -10.32
CA LEU A 55 11.17 7.64 -10.77
C LEU A 55 12.07 7.14 -11.90
N THR A 56 12.48 5.86 -11.87
CA THR A 56 13.41 5.31 -12.87
C THR A 56 12.72 4.79 -14.12
N ALA A 57 11.43 4.43 -14.08
CA ALA A 57 10.72 3.82 -15.18
C ALA A 57 10.88 4.54 -16.53
N PRO A 58 10.81 5.88 -16.63
CA PRO A 58 11.01 6.57 -17.90
C PRO A 58 12.43 6.40 -18.44
N ARG A 59 13.43 6.52 -17.56
CA ARG A 59 14.86 6.41 -17.91
C ARG A 59 15.21 4.97 -18.29
N GLU A 60 14.71 3.99 -17.54
CA GLU A 60 14.91 2.58 -17.85
C GLU A 60 14.33 2.20 -19.21
N ARG A 61 13.16 2.73 -19.59
CA ARG A 61 12.57 2.48 -20.92
C ARG A 61 13.49 2.97 -22.05
N LEU A 62 14.08 4.15 -21.90
CA LEU A 62 15.03 4.68 -22.89
C LEU A 62 16.30 3.83 -22.98
N LEU A 63 16.87 3.44 -21.83
CA LEU A 63 18.07 2.60 -21.80
C LEU A 63 17.85 1.23 -22.45
N ARG A 64 16.68 0.62 -22.23
CA ARG A 64 16.30 -0.66 -22.87
C ARG A 64 16.16 -0.57 -24.38
N GLN A 65 15.90 0.62 -24.93
CA GLN A 65 15.87 0.84 -26.37
C GLN A 65 17.27 0.99 -26.97
N GLN A 66 18.22 1.52 -26.20
CA GLN A 66 19.56 1.88 -26.67
C GLN A 66 20.60 0.78 -26.46
N LEU A 67 20.50 0.03 -25.36
CA LEU A 67 21.55 -0.91 -24.92
C LEU A 67 20.99 -2.33 -24.76
N ARG A 68 21.87 -3.34 -24.83
CA ARG A 68 21.52 -4.75 -24.64
C ARG A 68 22.56 -5.49 -23.80
N GLY A 69 22.15 -6.61 -23.23
CA GLY A 69 23.05 -7.51 -22.48
C GLY A 69 23.52 -6.91 -21.14
N ALA A 70 24.74 -7.24 -20.74
CA ALA A 70 25.29 -6.90 -19.42
C ALA A 70 25.44 -5.38 -19.18
N GLU A 71 25.66 -4.59 -20.24
CA GLU A 71 25.78 -3.13 -20.12
C GLU A 71 24.45 -2.47 -19.73
N LEU A 72 23.33 -3.00 -20.26
CA LEU A 72 22.00 -2.53 -19.91
C LEU A 72 21.70 -2.74 -18.42
N GLU A 73 21.99 -3.93 -17.90
CA GLU A 73 21.76 -4.24 -16.48
C GLU A 73 22.59 -3.36 -15.56
N LYS A 74 23.86 -3.13 -15.92
CA LYS A 74 24.75 -2.24 -15.17
C LYS A 74 24.22 -0.82 -15.14
N GLN A 75 23.83 -0.26 -16.29
CA GLN A 75 23.27 1.10 -16.34
C GLN A 75 21.95 1.22 -15.59
N ILE A 76 21.05 0.22 -15.71
CA ILE A 76 19.79 0.21 -14.96
C ILE A 76 20.06 0.22 -13.45
N LYS A 77 21.03 -0.56 -12.95
CA LYS A 77 21.43 -0.53 -11.54
C LYS A 77 21.92 0.86 -11.13
N THR A 78 22.82 1.45 -11.90
CA THR A 78 23.35 2.80 -11.60
C THR A 78 22.24 3.85 -11.57
N VAL A 79 21.28 3.78 -12.49
CA VAL A 79 20.13 4.70 -12.50
C VAL A 79 19.23 4.49 -11.27
N ARG A 80 19.00 3.26 -10.84
CA ARG A 80 18.24 2.95 -9.63
C ARG A 80 18.94 3.41 -8.36
N GLU A 81 20.25 3.19 -8.25
CA GLU A 81 21.06 3.66 -7.13
C GLU A 81 21.05 5.19 -7.04
N GLY A 82 21.18 5.89 -8.17
CA GLY A 82 21.06 7.34 -8.22
C GLY A 82 19.68 7.83 -7.78
N ALA A 83 18.60 7.21 -8.27
CA ALA A 83 17.25 7.58 -7.88
C ALA A 83 16.95 7.30 -6.39
N LEU A 84 17.51 6.23 -5.84
CA LEU A 84 17.40 5.94 -4.41
C LEU A 84 18.09 7.04 -3.58
N LYS A 85 19.29 7.45 -3.98
CA LYS A 85 20.00 8.56 -3.32
C LYS A 85 19.20 9.86 -3.40
N ASP A 86 18.68 10.20 -4.58
CA ASP A 86 17.85 11.40 -4.76
C ASP A 86 16.62 11.41 -3.84
N LEU A 87 15.99 10.25 -3.63
CA LEU A 87 14.87 10.10 -2.70
C LEU A 87 15.29 10.29 -1.24
N ILE A 88 16.43 9.72 -0.84
CA ILE A 88 16.99 9.89 0.50
C ILE A 88 17.27 11.38 0.76
N ASP A 89 17.95 12.05 -0.17
CA ASP A 89 18.34 13.45 -0.03
C ASP A 89 17.09 14.35 0.10
N ARG A 90 16.07 14.12 -0.73
CA ARG A 90 14.78 14.83 -0.62
C ARG A 90 14.12 14.59 0.73
N GLN A 91 14.13 13.35 1.22
CA GLN A 91 13.54 13.03 2.51
C GLN A 91 14.25 13.74 3.66
N LEU A 92 15.59 13.81 3.62
CA LEU A 92 16.38 14.54 4.60
C LEU A 92 16.06 16.03 4.60
N ILE A 93 15.93 16.64 3.42
CA ILE A 93 15.54 18.06 3.29
C ILE A 93 14.15 18.32 3.86
N ILE A 94 13.18 17.45 3.56
CA ILE A 94 11.82 17.58 4.09
C ILE A 94 11.83 17.40 5.61
N GLN A 95 12.59 16.43 6.12
CA GLN A 95 12.73 16.22 7.56
C GLN A 95 13.36 17.41 8.27
N SER A 96 14.42 18.00 7.72
CA SER A 96 15.05 19.19 8.30
C SER A 96 14.08 20.37 8.30
N PHE A 97 13.35 20.59 7.20
CA PHE A 97 12.35 21.65 7.09
C PHE A 97 11.21 21.49 8.12
N ARG A 98 10.69 20.26 8.29
CA ARG A 98 9.69 19.95 9.32
C ARG A 98 10.22 20.19 10.74
N LYS A 99 11.49 19.85 10.99
CA LYS A 99 12.14 20.04 12.29
C LYS A 99 12.34 21.53 12.64
N GLU A 100 12.69 22.35 11.66
CA GLU A 100 12.89 23.79 11.82
C GLU A 100 11.58 24.59 11.94
N LYS A 101 10.41 23.94 11.76
CA LYS A 101 9.06 24.53 11.85
C LYS A 101 8.89 25.79 10.99
N LEU A 102 9.60 25.87 9.87
CA LEU A 102 9.36 26.89 8.86
C LEU A 102 7.98 26.57 8.24
N GLY A 103 6.94 27.29 8.68
CA GLY A 103 5.60 27.11 8.15
C GLY A 103 5.52 27.70 6.74
N LEU A 104 5.09 26.89 5.76
CA LEU A 104 4.68 27.41 4.45
C LEU A 104 3.29 28.03 4.60
N PRO A 105 3.08 29.29 4.21
CA PRO A 105 1.74 29.88 4.21
C PRO A 105 0.80 29.14 3.24
N ASP A 106 -0.44 28.89 3.67
CA ASP A 106 -1.43 28.14 2.88
C ASP A 106 -1.71 28.75 1.50
N TYR A 107 -1.70 30.09 1.40
CA TYR A 107 -1.93 30.79 0.14
C TYR A 107 -0.92 30.43 -0.96
N PHE A 108 0.29 29.98 -0.58
CA PHE A 108 1.33 29.62 -1.53
C PHE A 108 0.97 28.34 -2.32
N VAL A 109 0.31 27.39 -1.65
CA VAL A 109 -0.15 26.14 -2.30
C VAL A 109 -1.31 26.43 -3.25
N GLU A 110 -2.25 27.28 -2.83
CA GLU A 110 -3.39 27.65 -3.65
C GLU A 110 -2.98 28.44 -4.89
N GLN A 111 -2.08 29.42 -4.73
CA GLN A 111 -1.52 30.16 -5.87
C GLN A 111 -0.80 29.21 -6.84
N ARG A 112 0.02 28.28 -6.34
CA ARG A 112 0.72 27.33 -7.21
C ARG A 112 -0.26 26.39 -7.93
N THR A 113 -1.32 25.97 -7.27
CA THR A 113 -2.39 25.16 -7.89
C THR A 113 -3.04 25.92 -9.05
N ASN A 114 -3.43 27.17 -8.81
CA ASN A 114 -4.04 28.02 -9.84
C ASN A 114 -3.09 28.30 -11.02
N ASP A 115 -1.79 28.49 -10.76
CA ASP A 115 -0.79 28.65 -11.80
C ASP A 115 -0.65 27.38 -12.65
N VAL A 116 -0.59 26.20 -12.03
CA VAL A 116 -0.53 24.91 -12.75
C VAL A 116 -1.79 24.69 -13.59
N ILE A 117 -2.98 25.04 -13.07
CA ILE A 117 -4.24 24.95 -13.82
C ILE A 117 -4.20 25.84 -15.05
N ARG A 118 -3.81 27.11 -14.87
CA ARG A 118 -3.73 28.08 -15.96
C ARG A 118 -2.69 27.68 -17.02
N GLU A 119 -1.53 27.19 -16.61
CA GLU A 119 -0.44 26.77 -17.51
C GLU A 119 -0.79 25.51 -18.32
N ASN A 120 -1.47 24.52 -17.72
CA ASN A 120 -1.71 23.22 -18.35
C ASN A 120 -3.11 23.07 -18.96
N PHE A 121 -4.10 23.85 -18.51
CA PHE A 121 -5.50 23.69 -18.89
C PHE A 121 -6.14 24.99 -19.41
N GLY A 122 -5.45 26.12 -19.40
CA GLY A 122 -5.87 27.34 -20.09
C GLY A 122 -6.86 28.24 -19.33
N GLY A 123 -7.14 27.94 -18.06
CA GLY A 123 -8.08 28.70 -17.20
C GLY A 123 -9.36 27.95 -16.92
#